data_AF-A0A2V6L626-F1
#
_entry.id   AF-A0A2V6L626-F1
#
_cell.length_a   1.000
_cell.length_b   1.000
_cell.length_c   1.000
_cell.angle_alpha   90.00
_cell.angle_beta   90.00
_cell.angle_gamma   90.00
#
_symmetry.space_group_name_H-M   'P 1'
#
loop_
_entity.id
_entity.type
_entity.pdbx_description
1 polymer ?
#
loop_
_entity_poly.entity_id
_entity_poly.type
_entity_poly.pdbx_seq_one_letter_code
_entity_poly.pdbx_strand_id
1 'polypeptide(L)'
;MVLTTTADPEKARSVGDRVPDYCLGDPNYRMITVLNFSRKHTGIVRRIATMLVRHRLDEEAKRLQRRYDAKKIARDARHDTFAVADFDGALSSQLGAQPGSLDFRVFVFGRNGELLQQWNDMPTAADLAAVIK
;
A
#
# COMPACT_ATOMS: atom_id res chain seq x y z
N MET A 1 -2.90 2.43 -5.39
CA MET A 1 -3.22 2.38 -3.94
C MET A 1 -3.63 0.96 -3.54
N VAL A 2 -3.19 0.48 -2.39
CA VAL A 2 -3.52 -0.86 -1.87
C VAL A 2 -4.22 -0.68 -0.53
N LEU A 3 -5.41 -1.23 -0.39
CA LEU A 3 -6.17 -1.24 0.86
C LEU A 3 -6.01 -2.61 1.53
N THR A 4 -5.54 -2.61 2.76
CA THR A 4 -5.24 -3.82 3.53
C THR A 4 -5.75 -3.66 4.94
N THR A 5 -5.98 -4.77 5.62
CA THR A 5 -6.12 -4.76 7.07
C THR A 5 -4.80 -5.09 7.73
N THR A 6 -4.70 -4.83 9.03
CA THR A 6 -3.52 -5.25 9.81
C THR A 6 -3.25 -6.76 9.78
N ALA A 7 -4.24 -7.56 9.35
CA ALA A 7 -4.12 -9.01 9.20
C ALA A 7 -3.50 -9.45 7.86
N ASP A 8 -3.40 -8.56 6.86
CA ASP A 8 -2.95 -8.90 5.49
C ASP A 8 -1.62 -8.25 5.04
N PRO A 9 -0.61 -8.05 5.90
CA PRO A 9 0.62 -7.36 5.49
C PRO A 9 1.37 -8.10 4.39
N GLU A 10 1.29 -9.44 4.34
CA GLU A 10 1.96 -10.26 3.32
C GLU A 10 1.32 -10.12 1.94
N LYS A 11 -0.01 -9.94 1.87
CA LYS A 11 -0.68 -9.66 0.60
C LYS A 11 -0.27 -8.30 0.06
N ALA A 12 -0.21 -7.28 0.93
CA ALA A 12 0.25 -5.95 0.55
C ALA A 12 1.69 -5.97 0.03
N ARG A 13 2.56 -6.72 0.73
CA ARG A 13 3.94 -6.97 0.31
C ARG A 13 4.00 -7.61 -1.08
N SER A 14 3.23 -8.67 -1.28
CA SER A 14 3.20 -9.42 -2.54
C SER A 14 2.70 -8.57 -3.71
N VAL A 15 1.76 -7.64 -3.48
CA VAL A 15 1.38 -6.64 -4.50
C VAL A 15 2.57 -5.77 -4.86
N GLY A 16 3.30 -5.23 -3.87
CA GLY A 16 4.51 -4.44 -4.09
C GLY A 16 5.59 -5.19 -4.88
N ASP A 17 5.76 -6.49 -4.63
CA ASP A 17 6.70 -7.34 -5.36
C ASP A 17 6.30 -7.55 -6.82
N ARG A 18 4.99 -7.55 -7.11
CA ARG A 18 4.44 -7.72 -8.46
C ARG A 18 4.37 -6.42 -9.27
N VAL A 19 4.58 -5.27 -8.65
CA VAL A 19 4.64 -3.98 -9.36
C VAL A 19 5.78 -4.04 -10.40
N PRO A 20 5.56 -3.59 -11.64
CA PRO A 20 6.60 -3.58 -12.66
C PRO A 20 7.83 -2.76 -12.29
N ASP A 21 9.00 -3.16 -12.78
CA ASP A 21 10.28 -2.50 -12.44
C ASP A 21 10.34 -1.03 -12.87
N TYR A 22 9.66 -0.65 -13.97
CA TYR A 22 9.65 0.74 -14.45
C TYR A 22 8.93 1.71 -13.50
N CYS A 23 8.14 1.20 -12.55
CA CYS A 23 7.47 2.01 -11.53
C CYS A 23 8.39 2.34 -10.34
N LEU A 24 9.52 1.64 -10.19
CA LEU A 24 10.41 1.82 -9.05
C LEU A 24 11.16 3.15 -9.17
N GLY A 25 11.08 3.99 -8.14
CA GLY A 25 11.70 5.31 -8.13
C GLY A 25 11.04 6.34 -9.06
N ASP A 26 9.98 5.99 -9.78
CA ASP A 26 9.24 6.95 -10.62
C ASP A 26 8.41 7.88 -9.74
N PRO A 27 8.66 9.20 -9.75
CA PRO A 27 7.90 10.16 -8.94
C PRO A 27 6.41 10.24 -9.32
N ASN A 28 6.01 9.75 -10.50
CA ASN A 28 4.63 9.73 -10.96
C ASN A 28 3.86 8.49 -10.49
N TYR A 29 4.56 7.46 -10.00
CA TYR A 29 3.95 6.27 -9.43
C TYR A 29 4.02 6.29 -7.91
N ARG A 30 2.91 5.98 -7.24
CA ARG A 30 2.91 5.81 -5.77
C ARG A 30 2.05 4.62 -5.36
N MET A 31 2.66 3.69 -4.65
CA MET A 31 1.94 2.68 -3.89
C MET A 31 1.71 3.20 -2.47
N ILE A 32 0.44 3.37 -2.11
CA ILE A 32 0.02 3.76 -0.76
C ILE A 32 -0.73 2.58 -0.16
N THR A 33 -0.27 2.12 1.00
CA THR A 33 -0.90 1.03 1.75
C THR A 33 -1.81 1.60 2.84
N VAL A 34 -3.13 1.45 2.70
CA VAL A 34 -4.08 1.86 3.74
C VAL A 34 -4.29 0.68 4.68
N LEU A 35 -4.01 0.87 5.97
CA LEU A 35 -4.21 -0.13 7.01
C LEU A 35 -5.48 0.20 7.78
N ASN A 36 -6.53 -0.58 7.56
CA ASN A 36 -7.79 -0.41 8.27
C ASN A 36 -7.71 -1.01 9.68
N PHE A 37 -7.93 -0.17 10.70
CA PHE A 37 -7.97 -0.58 12.09
C PHE A 37 -9.40 -0.73 12.66
N SER A 38 -10.43 -0.38 11.86
CA SER A 38 -11.89 -0.64 12.01
C SER A 38 -12.53 -0.41 13.39
N ARG A 39 -11.84 0.23 14.35
CA ARG A 39 -12.32 0.42 15.73
C ARG A 39 -11.89 1.78 16.25
N LYS A 40 -12.74 2.42 17.06
CA LYS A 40 -12.38 3.66 17.75
C LYS A 40 -11.21 3.42 18.70
N HIS A 41 -10.02 3.85 18.30
CA HIS A 41 -8.81 3.80 19.12
C HIS A 41 -8.65 5.10 19.92
N THR A 42 -8.28 4.99 21.20
CA THR A 42 -7.87 6.14 22.02
C THR A 42 -6.59 6.77 21.48
N GLY A 43 -6.30 8.03 21.84
CA GLY A 43 -5.11 8.73 21.36
C GLY A 43 -3.78 8.00 21.65
N ILE A 44 -3.70 7.27 22.77
CA ILE A 44 -2.53 6.48 23.14
C ILE A 44 -2.37 5.27 22.21
N VAL A 45 -3.46 4.52 21.98
CA VAL A 45 -3.43 3.35 21.10
C VAL A 45 -3.09 3.74 19.67
N ARG A 46 -3.61 4.88 19.18
CA ARG A 46 -3.25 5.43 17.86
C ARG A 46 -1.74 5.68 17.73
N ARG A 47 -1.11 6.29 18.74
CA ARG A 47 0.35 6.56 18.74
C ARG A 47 1.17 5.27 18.66
N ILE A 48 0.82 4.26 19.44
CA ILE A 48 1.51 2.96 19.44
C ILE A 48 1.35 2.29 18.07
N ALA A 49 0.12 2.24 17.54
CA ALA A 49 -0.13 1.68 16.22
C ALA A 49 0.65 2.41 15.12
N THR A 50 0.69 3.74 15.13
CA THR A 50 1.49 4.51 14.17
C THR A 50 2.99 4.20 14.26
N MET A 51 3.53 4.02 15.48
CA MET A 51 4.94 3.61 15.64
C MET A 51 5.19 2.24 15.02
N LEU A 52 4.29 1.27 15.24
CA LEU A 52 4.40 -0.06 14.64
C LEU A 52 4.30 -0.02 13.11
N VAL A 53 3.40 0.81 12.55
CA VAL A 53 3.29 1.01 11.10
C VAL A 53 4.58 1.60 10.53
N ARG A 54 5.16 2.60 11.19
CA ARG A 54 6.44 3.19 10.79
C ARG A 54 7.57 2.17 10.78
N HIS A 55 7.69 1.38 11.85
CA HIS A 55 8.72 0.36 11.93
C HIS A 55 8.58 -0.69 10.80
N ARG A 56 7.35 -1.13 10.50
CA ARG A 56 7.09 -2.04 9.37
C ARG A 56 7.44 -1.42 8.03
N LEU A 57 7.12 -0.13 7.83
CA LEU A 57 7.52 0.60 6.62
C LEU A 57 9.04 0.64 6.45
N ASP A 58 9.78 0.84 7.54
CA ASP A 58 11.24 0.86 7.49
C ASP A 58 11.82 -0.51 7.12
N GLU A 59 11.24 -1.61 7.63
CA GLU A 59 11.65 -2.97 7.25
C GLU A 59 11.28 -3.31 5.79
N GLU A 60 10.09 -2.93 5.33
CA GLU A 60 9.72 -3.11 3.91
C GLU A 60 10.59 -2.27 2.99
N ALA A 61 10.96 -1.05 3.39
CA ALA A 61 11.86 -0.20 2.64
C ALA A 61 13.26 -0.82 2.52
N LYS A 62 13.83 -1.37 3.60
CA LYS A 62 15.11 -2.10 3.55
C LYS A 62 15.05 -3.28 2.60
N ARG A 63 13.93 -4.00 2.57
CA ARG A 63 13.72 -5.12 1.64
C ARG A 63 13.64 -4.64 0.20
N LEU A 64 12.85 -3.59 -0.05
CA LEU A 64 12.69 -2.98 -1.37
C LEU A 64 14.00 -2.37 -1.89
N GLN A 65 14.84 -1.83 -0.99
CA GLN A 65 16.14 -1.27 -1.34
C GLN A 65 17.02 -2.28 -2.08
N ARG A 66 16.97 -3.57 -1.70
CA ARG A 66 17.72 -4.62 -2.42
C ARG A 66 17.33 -4.72 -3.90
N ARG A 67 16.05 -4.52 -4.20
CA ARG A 67 15.55 -4.50 -5.58
C ARG A 67 15.99 -3.21 -6.31
N TYR A 68 16.02 -2.08 -5.61
CA TYR A 68 16.52 -0.81 -6.15
C TYR A 68 18.01 -0.92 -6.50
N ASP A 69 18.81 -1.46 -5.58
CA ASP A 69 20.25 -1.66 -5.76
C ASP A 69 20.54 -2.60 -6.94
N ALA A 70 19.82 -3.72 -7.04
CA ALA A 70 19.93 -4.66 -8.16
C ALA A 70 19.59 -4.01 -9.52
N LYS A 71 18.74 -2.99 -9.52
CA LYS A 71 18.35 -2.20 -10.70
C LYS A 71 19.17 -0.92 -10.87
N LYS A 72 20.16 -0.69 -10.01
CA LYS A 72 21.02 0.52 -9.99
C LYS A 72 20.22 1.82 -9.86
N ILE A 73 19.11 1.79 -9.12
CA ILE A 73 18.30 2.96 -8.82
C ILE A 73 18.97 3.70 -7.64
N ALA A 74 19.59 4.85 -7.90
CA ALA A 74 20.27 5.68 -6.90
C ALA A 74 19.28 6.52 -6.08
N ARG A 75 18.34 5.86 -5.42
CA ARG A 75 17.29 6.46 -4.57
C ARG A 75 17.03 5.57 -3.36
N ASP A 76 16.74 6.21 -2.23
CA ASP A 76 16.31 5.50 -1.03
C ASP A 76 14.84 5.09 -1.18
N ALA A 77 14.59 3.78 -1.21
CA ALA A 77 13.28 3.15 -1.33
C ALA A 77 12.30 3.56 -0.21
N ARG A 78 12.81 4.04 0.93
CA ARG A 78 11.96 4.54 2.02
C ARG A 78 11.14 5.76 1.62
N HIS A 79 11.63 6.57 0.67
CA HIS A 79 10.91 7.72 0.12
C HIS A 79 9.77 7.34 -0.83
N ASP A 80 9.72 6.09 -1.27
CA ASP A 80 8.72 5.59 -2.22
C ASP A 80 7.74 4.58 -1.58
N THR A 81 7.90 4.31 -0.28
CA THR A 81 7.05 3.41 0.49
C THR A 81 6.13 4.21 1.42
N PHE A 82 4.82 4.12 1.22
CA PHE A 82 3.83 4.90 1.95
C PHE A 82 2.79 3.99 2.61
N ALA A 83 2.41 4.30 3.85
CA ALA A 83 1.23 3.72 4.47
C ALA A 83 0.44 4.76 5.26
N VAL A 84 -0.88 4.54 5.32
CA VAL A 84 -1.84 5.35 6.08
C VAL A 84 -2.57 4.44 7.06
N ALA A 85 -2.57 4.79 8.34
CA ALA A 85 -3.40 4.10 9.32
C ALA A 85 -4.80 4.72 9.33
N ASP A 86 -5.78 3.95 8.85
CA ASP A 86 -7.19 4.35 8.85
C ASP A 86 -7.85 3.90 10.16
N PHE A 87 -7.80 4.79 11.16
CA PHE A 87 -8.21 4.47 12.53
C PHE A 87 -9.72 4.48 12.76
N ASP A 88 -10.48 5.25 11.98
CA ASP A 88 -11.94 5.33 12.09
C ASP A 88 -12.66 4.62 10.93
N GLY A 89 -11.91 4.11 9.95
CA GLY A 89 -12.47 3.40 8.81
C GLY A 89 -13.03 4.34 7.74
N ALA A 90 -12.89 5.66 7.89
CA ALA A 90 -13.48 6.63 6.98
C ALA A 90 -12.87 6.51 5.58
N LEU A 91 -11.54 6.35 5.49
CA LEU A 91 -10.86 6.21 4.21
C LEU A 91 -11.25 4.90 3.51
N SER A 92 -11.26 3.80 4.25
CA SER A 92 -11.68 2.49 3.75
C SER A 92 -13.14 2.54 3.26
N SER A 93 -14.02 3.20 4.00
CA SER A 93 -15.43 3.38 3.62
C SER A 93 -15.61 4.21 2.35
N GLN A 94 -14.84 5.31 2.20
CA GLN A 94 -14.83 6.13 0.98
C GLN A 94 -14.35 5.34 -0.25
N LEU A 95 -13.49 4.34 -0.04
CA LEU A 95 -13.01 3.42 -1.06
C LEU A 95 -13.95 2.21 -1.28
N GLY A 96 -15.16 2.26 -0.71
CA GLY A 96 -16.17 1.22 -0.91
C GLY A 96 -15.93 -0.06 -0.12
N ALA A 97 -15.03 -0.05 0.88
CA ALA A 97 -14.97 -1.14 1.86
C ALA A 97 -16.21 -1.08 2.75
N GLN A 98 -16.87 -2.23 2.92
CA GLN A 98 -18.01 -2.32 3.82
C GLN A 98 -17.55 -2.16 5.28
N PRO A 99 -18.32 -1.49 6.14
CA PRO A 99 -17.98 -1.38 7.55
C PRO A 99 -17.73 -2.75 8.18
N GLY A 100 -16.56 -2.95 8.78
CA GLY A 100 -16.16 -4.22 9.39
C GLY A 100 -15.64 -5.29 8.43
N SER A 101 -15.63 -5.05 7.11
CA SER A 101 -14.95 -5.92 6.15
C SER A 101 -13.44 -5.90 6.42
N LEU A 102 -12.86 -7.10 6.48
CA LEU A 102 -11.42 -7.30 6.56
C LEU A 102 -10.82 -7.63 5.18
N ASP A 103 -11.56 -7.36 4.11
CA ASP A 103 -11.16 -7.82 2.78
C ASP A 103 -10.01 -6.96 2.25
N PHE A 104 -8.93 -7.64 1.86
CA PHE A 104 -7.84 -7.04 1.11
C PHE A 104 -8.34 -6.54 -0.25
N ARG A 105 -7.97 -5.32 -0.64
CA ARG A 105 -8.35 -4.77 -1.95
C ARG A 105 -7.20 -3.99 -2.58
N VAL A 106 -7.15 -3.99 -3.90
CA VAL A 106 -6.19 -3.20 -4.66
C VAL A 106 -6.95 -2.24 -5.55
N PHE A 107 -6.52 -0.98 -5.57
CA PHE A 107 -7.11 0.08 -6.38
C PHE A 107 -6.01 0.75 -7.20
N VAL A 108 -6.15 0.79 -8.52
CA VAL A 108 -5.23 1.56 -9.38
C VAL A 108 -5.96 2.82 -9.82
N PHE A 109 -5.36 3.96 -9.51
CA PHE A 109 -5.84 5.26 -9.91
C PHE A 109 -4.93 5.83 -10.99
N GLY A 110 -5.53 6.52 -11.94
CA GLY A 110 -4.81 7.27 -12.95
C GLY A 110 -4.27 8.58 -12.40
N ARG A 111 -3.51 9.29 -13.23
CA ARG A 111 -2.82 10.53 -12.84
C ARG A 111 -3.79 11.64 -12.41
N ASN A 112 -5.04 11.63 -12.88
CA ASN A 112 -6.04 12.63 -12.55
C ASN A 112 -6.93 12.20 -11.37
N GLY A 113 -6.61 11.08 -10.72
CA GLY A 113 -7.36 10.55 -9.57
C GLY A 113 -8.58 9.71 -9.96
N GLU A 114 -8.77 9.41 -11.24
CA GLU A 114 -9.79 8.49 -11.72
C GLU A 114 -9.45 7.05 -11.33
N LEU A 115 -10.45 6.27 -10.90
CA LEU A 115 -10.27 4.84 -10.64
C LEU A 115 -10.17 4.09 -11.97
N LEU A 116 -9.01 3.49 -12.24
CA LEU A 116 -8.78 2.70 -13.45
C LEU A 116 -9.16 1.24 -13.26
N GLN A 117 -8.87 0.66 -12.10
CA GLN A 117 -9.17 -0.75 -11.81
C GLN A 117 -9.22 -1.03 -10.31
N GLN A 118 -10.04 -2.01 -9.92
CA GLN A 118 -10.11 -2.55 -8.56
C GLN A 118 -10.07 -4.08 -8.57
N TRP A 119 -9.40 -4.66 -7.57
CA TRP A 119 -9.46 -6.08 -7.25
C TRP A 119 -9.84 -6.30 -5.78
N ASN A 120 -10.59 -7.37 -5.52
CA ASN A 120 -10.97 -7.81 -4.16
C ASN A 120 -9.97 -8.81 -3.54
N ASP A 121 -8.87 -9.07 -4.24
CA ASP A 121 -7.71 -9.78 -3.71
C ASP A 121 -6.46 -9.35 -4.51
N MET A 122 -5.35 -10.01 -4.26
CA MET A 122 -4.06 -9.75 -4.88
C MET A 122 -4.05 -10.03 -6.40
N PRO A 123 -3.91 -9.00 -7.26
CA PRO A 123 -3.75 -9.17 -8.71
C PRO A 123 -2.41 -9.83 -9.07
N THR A 124 -2.33 -10.45 -10.25
CA THR A 124 -1.06 -10.94 -10.78
C THR A 124 -0.17 -9.78 -11.26
N ALA A 125 1.11 -10.06 -11.51
CA ALA A 125 2.02 -9.05 -12.10
C ALA A 125 1.56 -8.63 -13.51
N ALA A 126 0.99 -9.55 -14.29
CA ALA A 126 0.45 -9.25 -15.61
C ALA A 126 -0.78 -8.33 -15.53
N ASP A 127 -1.69 -8.59 -14.59
CA ASP A 127 -2.87 -7.73 -14.35
C ASP A 127 -2.45 -6.31 -13.95
N LEU A 128 -1.45 -6.18 -13.06
CA LEU A 128 -0.93 -4.88 -12.65
C LEU A 128 -0.27 -4.14 -13.84
N ALA A 129 0.59 -4.82 -14.59
CA ALA A 129 1.27 -4.24 -15.75
C ALA A 129 0.29 -3.79 -16.85
N ALA A 130 -0.85 -4.46 -17.01
CA ALA A 130 -1.86 -4.10 -18.01
C ALA A 130 -2.57 -2.77 -17.70
N VAL A 131 -2.62 -2.37 -16.43
CA VAL A 131 -3.34 -1.15 -15.99
C VAL A 131 -2.38 -0.01 -15.68
N ILE A 132 -1.21 -0.30 -15.11
CA ILE A 132 -0.21 0.71 -14.75
C ILE A 132 0.53 1.13 -16.02
N LYS A 133 0.26 2.36 -16.49
CA LYS A 133 0.86 2.96 -17.69
C LYS A 133 1.93 3.97 -17.33
#